data_AF-A0A7X8MES3-F1
#
_entry.id   AF-A0A7X8MES3-F1
#
_cell.length_a   1.000
_cell.length_b   1.000
_cell.length_c   1.000
_cell.angle_alpha   90.00
_cell.angle_beta   90.00
_cell.angle_gamma   90.00
#
_symmetry.space_group_name_H-M   'P 1'
#
loop_
_entity.id
_entity.type
_entity.pdbx_description
1 polymer ?
#
loop_
_entity_poly.entity_id
_entity_poly.type
_entity_poly.pdbx_seq_one_letter_code
_entity_poly.pdbx_strand_id
1 'polypeptide(L)'
;MIVTINKQQLLHLKAELTRAISIVNRQKQKEIPKFLSFLNIMKKNIETCVDNDYDGIDELVGYLCEDWTLACKSEHGLGTWYVKDDNIDIKAIENRKFEQAILEIDKILQTNYIMPRTWYDSNDLHNIGLSFNKYKNDWDNMIKGIINKYGLIKSEIPMIPDDIWTYAKYISIASDDNSLIKWFSKEIPSFGYLAPLEIVKLVNGENILRSFMMDITV
;
A
#
# COMPACT_ATOMS: atom_id res chain seq x y z
N MET A 1 -16.94 -15.19 18.61
CA MET A 1 -16.32 -15.04 19.94
C MET A 1 -16.20 -13.54 20.16
N ILE A 2 -16.85 -12.97 21.16
CA ILE A 2 -16.77 -11.52 21.42
C ILE A 2 -15.43 -11.27 22.11
N VAL A 3 -14.63 -10.38 21.54
CA VAL A 3 -13.34 -9.99 22.14
C VAL A 3 -13.61 -9.25 23.43
N THR A 4 -12.95 -9.65 24.52
CA THR A 4 -13.02 -8.90 25.78
C THR A 4 -11.91 -7.84 25.78
N ILE A 5 -12.31 -6.57 25.88
CA ILE A 5 -11.40 -5.42 25.89
C ILE A 5 -11.51 -4.72 27.23
N ASN A 6 -10.39 -4.39 27.86
CA ASN A 6 -10.37 -3.64 29.11
C ASN A 6 -10.33 -2.11 28.86
N LYS A 7 -10.57 -1.31 29.92
CA LYS A 7 -10.59 0.16 29.84
C LYS A 7 -9.29 0.76 29.27
N GLN A 8 -8.14 0.16 29.55
CA GLN A 8 -6.86 0.63 29.00
C GLN A 8 -6.76 0.38 27.49
N GLN A 9 -7.17 -0.79 27.01
CA GLN A 9 -7.22 -1.11 25.59
C GLN A 9 -8.25 -0.25 24.86
N LEU A 10 -9.37 0.10 25.51
CA LEU A 10 -10.38 1.01 24.97
C LEU A 10 -9.83 2.43 24.76
N LEU A 11 -9.07 2.95 25.73
CA LEU A 11 -8.39 4.24 25.61
C LEU A 11 -7.30 4.21 24.52
N HIS A 12 -6.56 3.10 24.42
CA HIS A 12 -5.58 2.89 23.36
C HIS A 12 -6.23 2.86 21.98
N LEU A 13 -7.36 2.16 21.83
CA LEU A 13 -8.17 2.14 20.62
C LEU A 13 -8.63 3.55 20.20
N LYS A 14 -9.10 4.36 21.15
CA LYS A 14 -9.45 5.78 20.90
C LYS A 14 -8.26 6.60 20.39
N ALA A 15 -7.08 6.40 20.96
CA ALA A 15 -5.87 7.10 20.55
C ALA A 15 -5.48 6.75 19.11
N GLU A 16 -5.50 5.45 18.76
CA GLU A 16 -5.19 4.98 17.42
C GLU A 16 -6.22 5.41 16.37
N LEU A 17 -7.52 5.39 16.72
CA LEU A 17 -8.59 5.97 15.88
C LEU A 17 -8.35 7.45 15.63
N THR A 18 -8.01 8.21 16.66
CA THR A 18 -7.72 9.64 16.54
C THR A 18 -6.52 9.88 15.63
N ARG A 19 -5.46 9.05 15.74
CA ARG A 19 -4.29 9.12 14.87
C ARG A 19 -4.67 8.86 13.42
N ALA A 20 -5.37 7.76 13.13
CA ALA A 20 -5.82 7.40 11.78
C ALA A 20 -6.70 8.49 11.15
N ILE A 21 -7.72 8.95 11.88
CA ILE A 21 -8.65 10.01 11.44
C ILE A 21 -7.88 11.31 11.16
N SER A 22 -6.92 11.70 12.00
CA SER A 22 -6.13 12.90 11.79
C SER A 22 -5.30 12.86 10.50
N ILE A 23 -4.71 11.70 10.18
CA ILE A 23 -3.93 11.53 8.95
C ILE A 23 -4.83 11.68 7.73
N VAL A 24 -6.01 11.06 7.75
CA VAL A 24 -7.01 11.16 6.66
C VAL A 24 -7.49 12.61 6.49
N ASN A 25 -7.83 13.29 7.57
CA ASN A 25 -8.33 14.67 7.53
C ASN A 25 -7.27 15.70 7.07
N ARG A 26 -5.98 15.39 7.21
CA ARG A 26 -4.91 16.24 6.66
C ARG A 26 -4.78 16.13 5.14
N GLN A 27 -5.36 15.10 4.53
CA GLN A 27 -5.26 14.91 3.09
C GLN A 27 -6.20 15.85 2.34
N LYS A 28 -5.66 16.51 1.32
CA LYS A 28 -6.44 17.34 0.39
C LYS A 28 -7.09 16.51 -0.73
N GLN A 29 -7.41 15.25 -0.46
CA GLN A 29 -8.08 14.40 -1.44
C GLN A 29 -9.50 14.94 -1.69
N LYS A 30 -9.93 14.96 -2.96
CA LYS A 30 -11.24 15.52 -3.36
C LYS A 30 -12.42 14.75 -2.77
N GLU A 31 -12.26 13.45 -2.57
CA GLU A 31 -13.29 12.57 -2.04
C GLU A 31 -12.95 12.16 -0.62
N ILE A 32 -13.93 12.32 0.27
CA ILE A 32 -13.83 11.85 1.65
C ILE A 32 -13.96 10.31 1.62
N PRO A 33 -13.00 9.55 2.14
CA PRO A 33 -13.08 8.10 2.14
C PRO A 33 -14.28 7.61 2.96
N LYS A 34 -15.06 6.67 2.41
CA LYS A 34 -16.28 6.17 3.07
C LYS A 34 -15.99 5.53 4.43
N PHE A 35 -14.85 4.85 4.59
CA PHE A 35 -14.47 4.26 5.87
C PHE A 35 -14.38 5.29 7.02
N LEU A 36 -14.15 6.57 6.70
CA LEU A 36 -13.95 7.62 7.69
C LEU A 36 -15.19 7.85 8.58
N SER A 37 -16.40 7.65 8.06
CA SER A 37 -17.61 7.76 8.87
C SER A 37 -17.65 6.71 9.98
N PHE A 38 -17.28 5.47 9.66
CA PHE A 38 -17.21 4.38 10.64
C PHE A 38 -16.15 4.64 11.72
N LEU A 39 -14.95 5.11 11.33
CA LEU A 39 -13.92 5.44 12.32
C LEU A 39 -14.39 6.55 13.28
N ASN A 40 -15.12 7.55 12.78
CA ASN A 40 -15.67 8.62 13.62
C ASN A 40 -16.78 8.12 14.55
N ILE A 41 -17.65 7.22 14.08
CA ILE A 41 -18.69 6.59 14.92
C ILE A 41 -18.03 5.78 16.05
N MET A 42 -17.07 4.92 15.72
CA MET A 42 -16.30 4.14 16.70
C MET A 42 -15.68 5.05 17.75
N LYS A 43 -14.98 6.11 17.33
CA LYS A 43 -14.36 7.08 18.24
C LYS A 43 -15.40 7.72 19.18
N LYS A 44 -16.54 8.16 18.63
CA LYS A 44 -17.62 8.80 19.41
C LYS A 44 -18.26 7.84 20.41
N ASN A 45 -18.46 6.59 20.04
CA ASN A 45 -19.02 5.57 20.93
C ASN A 45 -18.08 5.29 22.10
N ILE A 46 -16.77 5.22 21.85
CA ILE A 46 -15.76 5.10 22.91
C ILE A 46 -15.75 6.32 23.82
N GLU A 47 -15.79 7.54 23.25
CA GLU A 47 -15.88 8.79 24.02
C GLU A 47 -17.10 8.79 24.94
N THR A 48 -18.26 8.43 24.41
CA THR A 48 -19.50 8.35 25.18
C THR A 48 -19.41 7.33 26.31
N CYS A 49 -18.83 6.16 26.07
CA CYS A 49 -18.64 5.13 27.09
C CYS A 49 -17.69 5.59 28.22
N VAL A 50 -16.60 6.28 27.86
CA VAL A 50 -15.61 6.78 28.84
C VAL A 50 -16.18 7.94 29.64
N ASP A 51 -16.86 8.90 29.00
CA ASP A 51 -17.35 10.12 29.63
C ASP A 51 -18.53 9.84 30.60
N ASN A 52 -19.30 8.78 30.36
CA ASN A 52 -20.42 8.36 31.21
C ASN A 52 -20.07 7.21 32.17
N ASP A 53 -18.80 6.77 32.22
CA ASP A 53 -18.34 5.59 32.97
C ASP A 53 -19.25 4.36 32.79
N TYR A 54 -19.63 4.10 31.53
CA TYR A 54 -20.58 3.05 31.17
C TYR A 54 -19.97 1.66 31.41
N ASP A 55 -20.75 0.78 32.05
CA ASP A 55 -20.36 -0.57 32.47
C ASP A 55 -20.52 -1.62 31.37
N GLY A 56 -21.28 -1.34 30.31
CA GLY A 56 -21.49 -2.23 29.16
C GLY A 56 -20.38 -2.20 28.12
N ILE A 57 -19.11 -2.29 28.55
CA ILE A 57 -17.96 -2.33 27.62
C ILE A 57 -18.10 -3.49 26.62
N ASP A 58 -18.59 -4.65 27.06
CA ASP A 58 -18.75 -5.82 26.17
C ASP A 58 -19.74 -5.56 25.02
N GLU A 59 -20.84 -4.83 25.28
CA GLU A 59 -21.80 -4.44 24.25
C GLU A 59 -21.18 -3.44 23.26
N LEU A 60 -20.44 -2.46 23.80
CA LEU A 60 -19.68 -1.51 22.98
C LEU A 60 -18.72 -2.22 22.04
N VAL A 61 -17.96 -3.21 22.52
CA VAL A 61 -17.01 -3.95 21.66
C VAL A 61 -17.73 -4.63 20.49
N GLY A 62 -18.95 -5.14 20.70
CA GLY A 62 -19.79 -5.67 19.62
C GLY A 62 -19.97 -4.66 18.48
N TYR A 63 -20.44 -3.45 18.82
CA TYR A 63 -20.64 -2.38 17.83
C TYR A 63 -19.33 -1.93 17.17
N LEU A 64 -18.23 -1.84 17.94
CA LEU A 64 -16.92 -1.46 17.39
C LEU A 64 -16.41 -2.48 16.37
N CYS A 65 -16.60 -3.77 16.61
CA CYS A 65 -16.23 -4.83 15.67
C CYS A 65 -17.08 -4.78 14.39
N GLU A 66 -18.38 -4.47 14.50
CA GLU A 66 -19.27 -4.32 13.34
C GLU A 66 -18.84 -3.13 12.46
N ASP A 67 -18.65 -1.95 13.07
CA ASP A 67 -18.19 -0.75 12.37
C ASP A 67 -16.81 -0.95 11.73
N TRP A 68 -15.89 -1.61 12.44
CA TRP A 68 -14.56 -1.94 11.91
C TRP A 68 -14.65 -2.88 10.71
N THR A 69 -15.49 -3.91 10.80
CA THR A 69 -15.73 -4.84 9.68
C THR A 69 -16.24 -4.08 8.46
N LEU A 70 -17.19 -3.16 8.64
CA LEU A 70 -17.72 -2.33 7.56
C LEU A 70 -16.64 -1.44 6.97
N ALA A 71 -15.83 -0.76 7.80
CA ALA A 71 -14.72 0.06 7.36
C ALA A 71 -13.70 -0.73 6.50
N CYS A 72 -13.43 -1.98 6.88
CA CYS A 72 -12.49 -2.87 6.19
C CYS A 72 -13.00 -3.46 4.88
N LYS A 73 -14.32 -3.46 4.62
CA LYS A 73 -14.86 -3.95 3.34
C LYS A 73 -14.27 -3.18 2.16
N SER A 74 -14.01 -3.89 1.07
CA SER A 74 -13.42 -3.32 -0.16
C SER A 74 -14.21 -2.13 -0.71
N GLU A 75 -15.54 -2.13 -0.57
CA GLU A 75 -16.43 -1.03 -0.99
C GLU A 75 -16.25 0.27 -0.18
N HIS A 76 -15.69 0.18 1.03
CA HIS A 76 -15.41 1.31 1.92
C HIS A 76 -13.94 1.73 1.89
N GLY A 77 -13.05 0.83 1.46
CA GLY A 77 -11.73 1.15 0.94
C GLY A 77 -10.60 1.30 1.96
N LEU A 78 -10.80 1.01 3.25
CA LEU A 78 -9.77 1.21 4.28
C LEU A 78 -8.49 0.43 3.98
N GLY A 79 -8.60 -0.87 3.67
CA GLY A 79 -7.45 -1.74 3.41
C GLY A 79 -6.64 -1.36 2.17
N THR A 80 -7.22 -0.61 1.24
CA THR A 80 -6.55 -0.13 0.02
C THR A 80 -6.25 1.36 0.04
N TRP A 81 -6.65 2.09 1.08
CA TRP A 81 -6.46 3.53 1.14
C TRP A 81 -5.02 3.88 1.56
N TYR A 82 -4.50 4.95 0.99
CA TYR A 82 -3.19 5.48 1.29
C TYR A 82 -3.13 6.99 1.00
N VAL A 83 -2.20 7.65 1.65
CA VAL A 83 -1.81 9.04 1.42
C VAL A 83 -1.18 9.15 0.03
N LYS A 84 -1.71 10.08 -0.78
CA LYS A 84 -1.17 10.44 -2.09
C LYS A 84 -0.34 11.70 -1.93
N ASP A 85 0.97 11.58 -2.13
CA ASP A 85 1.92 12.68 -2.09
C ASP A 85 3.00 12.43 -3.16
N ASP A 86 3.40 13.48 -3.86
CA ASP A 86 4.44 13.40 -4.90
C ASP A 86 5.83 13.23 -4.29
N ASN A 87 6.03 13.65 -3.04
CA ASN A 87 7.24 13.38 -2.29
C ASN A 87 7.16 11.98 -1.68
N ILE A 88 8.00 11.08 -2.20
CA ILE A 88 8.04 9.68 -1.80
C ILE A 88 8.34 9.47 -0.31
N ASP A 89 9.20 10.28 0.30
CA ASP A 89 9.56 10.13 1.71
C ASP A 89 8.38 10.53 2.60
N ILE A 90 7.70 11.62 2.26
CA ILE A 90 6.48 12.04 2.96
C ILE A 90 5.39 10.99 2.80
N LYS A 91 5.18 10.50 1.57
CA LYS A 91 4.24 9.42 1.27
C LYS A 91 4.53 8.18 2.12
N ALA A 92 5.77 7.71 2.15
CA ALA A 92 6.16 6.53 2.91
C ALA A 92 5.97 6.73 4.43
N ILE A 93 6.43 7.85 4.97
CA ILE A 93 6.34 8.16 6.41
C ILE A 93 4.87 8.23 6.87
N GLU A 94 4.03 8.99 6.17
CA GLU A 94 2.64 9.16 6.58
C GLU A 94 1.83 7.87 6.40
N ASN A 95 2.09 7.10 5.35
CA ASN A 95 1.44 5.80 5.16
C ASN A 95 1.86 4.76 6.19
N ARG A 96 3.15 4.71 6.59
CA ARG A 96 3.60 3.85 7.70
C ARG A 96 2.90 4.21 9.01
N LYS A 97 2.75 5.50 9.33
CA LYS A 97 2.02 5.95 10.54
C LYS A 97 0.55 5.57 10.51
N PHE A 98 -0.09 5.73 9.34
CA PHE A 98 -1.49 5.36 9.14
C PHE A 98 -1.68 3.86 9.28
N GLU A 99 -0.86 3.08 8.58
CA GLU A 99 -0.88 1.62 8.61
C GLU A 99 -0.66 1.08 10.02
N GLN A 100 0.32 1.61 10.74
CA GLN A 100 0.56 1.23 12.13
C GLN A 100 -0.68 1.49 13.00
N ALA A 101 -1.47 2.53 12.70
CA ALA A 101 -2.67 2.84 13.50
C ALA A 101 -3.77 1.82 13.24
N ILE A 102 -4.03 1.52 11.96
CA ILE A 102 -5.07 0.57 11.58
C ILE A 102 -4.72 -0.87 11.94
N LEU A 103 -3.44 -1.26 11.90
CA LEU A 103 -2.98 -2.57 12.37
C LEU A 103 -3.16 -2.72 13.88
N GLU A 104 -2.89 -1.68 14.65
CA GLU A 104 -3.07 -1.73 16.10
C GLU A 104 -4.56 -1.77 16.47
N ILE A 105 -5.43 -1.04 15.74
CA ILE A 105 -6.89 -1.17 15.87
C ILE A 105 -7.34 -2.62 15.58
N ASP A 106 -6.93 -3.17 14.43
CA ASP A 106 -7.28 -4.53 14.00
C ASP A 106 -6.82 -5.60 15.00
N LYS A 107 -5.67 -5.38 15.63
CA LYS A 107 -5.11 -6.24 16.68
C LYS A 107 -5.87 -6.14 18.00
N ILE A 108 -6.25 -4.93 18.43
CA ILE A 108 -7.07 -4.75 19.65
C ILE A 108 -8.42 -5.44 19.49
N LEU A 109 -9.04 -5.30 18.30
CA LEU A 109 -10.32 -5.92 17.95
C LEU A 109 -10.20 -7.40 17.53
N GLN A 110 -8.98 -7.92 17.39
CA GLN A 110 -8.66 -9.30 16.99
C GLN A 110 -9.34 -9.77 15.69
N THR A 111 -9.51 -8.88 14.72
CA THR A 111 -10.27 -9.14 13.50
C THR A 111 -9.41 -9.63 12.33
N ASN A 112 -8.12 -9.29 12.29
CA ASN A 112 -7.17 -9.70 11.23
C ASN A 112 -7.62 -9.33 9.80
N TYR A 113 -8.32 -8.21 9.63
CA TYR A 113 -8.75 -7.73 8.31
C TYR A 113 -7.68 -6.91 7.58
N ILE A 114 -6.70 -6.36 8.29
CA ILE A 114 -5.68 -5.51 7.70
C ILE A 114 -4.42 -6.31 7.42
N MET A 115 -4.02 -6.33 6.15
CA MET A 115 -2.74 -6.88 5.73
C MET A 115 -1.67 -5.79 5.77
N PRO A 116 -0.51 -6.02 6.41
CA PRO A 116 0.61 -5.09 6.36
C PRO A 116 1.09 -4.88 4.93
N ARG A 117 1.43 -3.64 4.58
CA ARG A 117 1.97 -3.25 3.27
C ARG A 117 3.42 -2.82 3.41
N THR A 118 4.13 -2.84 2.29
CA THR A 118 5.50 -2.33 2.25
C THR A 118 5.49 -0.91 1.70
N TRP A 119 6.10 0.00 2.45
CA TRP A 119 6.28 1.39 2.06
C TRP A 119 7.77 1.64 1.85
N TYR A 120 8.14 2.14 0.68
CA TYR A 120 9.52 2.44 0.34
C TYR A 120 9.75 3.94 0.40
N ASP A 121 10.72 4.37 1.20
CA ASP A 121 11.27 5.72 1.09
C ASP A 121 12.41 5.75 0.06
N SER A 122 12.97 6.94 -0.18
CA SER A 122 14.04 7.14 -1.17
C SER A 122 15.27 6.29 -0.85
N ASN A 123 15.59 6.08 0.42
CA ASN A 123 16.76 5.30 0.83
C ASN A 123 16.52 3.81 0.59
N ASP A 124 15.34 3.30 0.93
CA ASP A 124 14.95 1.92 0.64
C ASP A 124 15.05 1.63 -0.87
N LEU A 125 14.50 2.51 -1.70
CA LEU A 125 14.56 2.38 -3.16
C LEU A 125 15.99 2.46 -3.69
N HIS A 126 16.80 3.38 -3.18
CA HIS A 126 18.20 3.48 -3.56
C HIS A 126 18.95 2.18 -3.27
N ASN A 127 18.72 1.58 -2.11
CA ASN A 127 19.33 0.30 -1.72
C ASN A 127 18.89 -0.85 -2.63
N ILE A 128 17.61 -0.89 -3.03
CA ILE A 128 17.13 -1.85 -4.04
C ILE A 128 17.90 -1.68 -5.35
N GLY A 129 17.99 -0.45 -5.86
CA GLY A 129 18.71 -0.15 -7.10
C GLY A 129 20.20 -0.51 -7.05
N LEU A 130 20.87 -0.33 -5.90
CA LEU A 130 22.26 -0.75 -5.69
C LEU A 130 22.39 -2.28 -5.61
N SER A 131 21.43 -2.95 -4.97
CA SER A 131 21.45 -4.40 -4.80
C SER A 131 21.30 -5.16 -6.12
N PHE A 132 20.63 -4.56 -7.11
CA PHE A 132 20.48 -5.12 -8.46
C PHE A 132 21.81 -5.48 -9.11
N ASN A 133 22.91 -4.78 -8.78
CA ASN A 133 24.23 -5.10 -9.31
C ASN A 133 24.67 -6.55 -9.02
N LYS A 134 24.14 -7.18 -7.96
CA LYS A 134 24.38 -8.59 -7.66
C LYS A 134 23.72 -9.54 -8.66
N TYR A 135 22.61 -9.13 -9.27
CA TYR A 135 21.79 -9.91 -10.20
C TYR A 135 21.94 -9.47 -11.66
N LYS A 136 22.75 -8.43 -11.92
CA LYS A 136 22.89 -7.82 -13.25
C LYS A 136 23.30 -8.84 -14.32
N ASN A 137 24.25 -9.74 -14.01
CA ASN A 137 24.67 -10.75 -14.97
C ASN A 137 23.53 -11.72 -15.32
N ASP A 138 22.68 -12.07 -14.35
CA ASP A 138 21.55 -12.97 -14.58
C ASP A 138 20.50 -12.29 -15.45
N TRP A 139 20.19 -11.02 -15.17
CA TRP A 139 19.34 -10.18 -16.02
C TRP A 139 19.88 -10.10 -17.46
N ASP A 140 21.15 -9.73 -17.63
CA ASP A 140 21.76 -9.55 -18.95
C ASP A 140 21.75 -10.87 -19.75
N ASN A 141 22.02 -12.01 -19.10
CA ASN A 141 21.94 -13.33 -19.73
C ASN A 141 20.52 -13.69 -20.14
N MET A 142 19.53 -13.43 -19.28
CA MET A 142 18.12 -13.70 -19.53
C MET A 142 17.61 -12.88 -20.71
N ILE A 143 17.87 -11.57 -20.70
CA ILE A 143 17.50 -10.64 -21.79
C ILE A 143 18.17 -11.05 -23.10
N LYS A 144 19.46 -11.39 -23.08
CA LYS A 144 20.17 -11.88 -24.28
C LYS A 144 19.52 -13.14 -24.85
N GLY A 145 19.12 -14.08 -23.97
CA GLY A 145 18.40 -15.28 -24.38
C GLY A 145 17.07 -14.96 -25.06
N ILE A 146 16.30 -14.02 -24.51
CA ILE A 146 15.03 -13.55 -25.09
C ILE A 146 15.28 -12.88 -26.44
N ILE A 147 16.22 -11.94 -26.52
CA ILE A 147 16.52 -11.20 -27.76
C ILE A 147 16.99 -12.15 -28.87
N ASN A 148 17.83 -13.13 -28.57
CA ASN A 148 18.30 -14.08 -29.58
C ASN A 148 17.17 -14.93 -30.17
N LYS A 149 16.11 -15.19 -29.41
CA LYS A 149 15.00 -16.06 -29.82
C LYS A 149 13.82 -15.28 -30.42
N TYR A 150 13.55 -14.09 -29.91
CA TYR A 150 12.34 -13.32 -30.23
C TYR A 150 12.63 -11.92 -30.79
N GLY A 151 13.88 -11.46 -30.75
CA GLY A 151 14.27 -10.09 -31.10
C GLY A 151 14.14 -9.11 -29.94
N LEU A 152 14.78 -7.93 -30.08
CA LEU A 152 14.60 -6.80 -29.16
C LEU A 152 13.33 -6.02 -29.57
N ILE A 153 12.46 -5.75 -28.61
CA ILE A 153 11.25 -4.96 -28.85
C ILE A 153 11.47 -3.56 -28.29
N LYS A 154 11.31 -2.57 -29.16
CA LYS A 154 11.40 -1.16 -28.76
C LYS A 154 10.21 -0.78 -27.88
N SER A 155 10.48 -0.06 -26.80
CA SER A 155 9.46 0.48 -25.91
C SER A 155 8.63 1.56 -26.60
N GLU A 156 7.32 1.50 -26.41
CA GLU A 156 6.40 2.58 -26.82
C GLU A 156 6.41 3.75 -25.84
N ILE A 157 6.99 3.57 -24.65
CA ILE A 157 7.16 4.63 -23.66
C ILE A 157 8.64 5.03 -23.62
N PRO A 158 9.01 6.24 -24.08
CA PRO A 158 10.42 6.65 -24.21
C PRO A 158 11.25 6.59 -22.93
N MET A 159 10.59 6.66 -21.77
CA MET A 159 11.24 6.62 -20.46
C MET A 159 11.53 5.20 -19.98
N ILE A 160 10.89 4.19 -20.57
CA ILE A 160 11.06 2.79 -20.18
C ILE A 160 12.11 2.16 -21.10
N PRO A 161 13.21 1.62 -20.54
CA PRO A 161 14.22 0.88 -21.29
C PRO A 161 13.64 -0.28 -22.13
N ASP A 162 14.20 -0.48 -23.33
CA ASP A 162 13.78 -1.53 -24.26
C ASP A 162 13.94 -2.94 -23.68
N ASP A 163 14.91 -3.18 -22.80
CA ASP A 163 15.11 -4.46 -22.13
C ASP A 163 13.98 -4.78 -21.14
N ILE A 164 13.58 -3.80 -20.33
CA ILE A 164 12.43 -3.92 -19.41
C ILE A 164 11.13 -4.14 -20.20
N TRP A 165 10.92 -3.38 -21.27
CA TRP A 165 9.76 -3.52 -22.13
C TRP A 165 9.70 -4.91 -22.79
N THR A 166 10.83 -5.34 -23.37
CA THR A 166 10.96 -6.66 -23.99
C THR A 166 10.67 -7.77 -22.99
N TYR A 167 11.21 -7.66 -21.77
CA TYR A 167 10.93 -8.63 -20.72
C TYR A 167 9.46 -8.66 -20.33
N ALA A 168 8.82 -7.49 -20.13
CA ALA A 168 7.41 -7.39 -19.78
C ALA A 168 6.50 -8.05 -20.82
N LYS A 169 6.81 -7.89 -22.12
CA LYS A 169 6.10 -8.57 -23.22
C LYS A 169 6.37 -10.07 -23.21
N TYR A 170 7.61 -10.49 -22.98
CA TYR A 170 7.97 -11.91 -22.90
C TYR A 170 7.19 -12.65 -21.81
N ILE A 171 7.08 -12.08 -20.61
CA ILE A 171 6.32 -12.67 -19.52
C ILE A 171 4.80 -12.42 -19.61
N SER A 172 4.34 -11.78 -20.69
CA SER A 172 2.92 -11.54 -20.97
C SER A 172 2.17 -10.83 -19.83
N ILE A 173 2.79 -9.80 -19.22
CA ILE A 173 2.15 -8.97 -18.18
C ILE A 173 0.79 -8.41 -18.65
N ALA A 174 0.65 -8.13 -19.94
CA ALA A 174 -0.55 -7.62 -20.57
C ALA A 174 -0.77 -8.26 -21.95
N SER A 175 -2.02 -8.25 -22.40
CA SER A 175 -2.45 -8.87 -23.68
C SER A 175 -1.99 -8.12 -24.93
N ASP A 176 -1.71 -6.83 -24.82
CA ASP A 176 -1.43 -5.92 -25.92
C ASP A 176 -0.67 -4.68 -25.43
N ASP A 177 -0.12 -3.91 -26.37
CA ASP A 177 0.75 -2.76 -26.06
C ASP A 177 0.00 -1.62 -25.36
N ASN A 178 -1.28 -1.37 -25.66
CA ASN A 178 -2.06 -0.36 -24.96
C ASN A 178 -2.32 -0.76 -23.50
N SER A 179 -2.62 -2.04 -23.27
CA SER A 179 -2.79 -2.59 -21.93
C SER A 179 -1.46 -2.58 -21.15
N LEU A 180 -0.34 -2.83 -21.83
CA LEU A 180 1.00 -2.72 -21.24
C LEU A 180 1.35 -1.28 -20.85
N ILE A 181 1.04 -0.30 -21.72
CA ILE A 181 1.21 1.13 -21.39
C ILE A 181 0.43 1.51 -20.15
N LYS A 182 -0.83 1.04 -20.05
CA LYS A 182 -1.66 1.25 -18.85
C LYS A 182 -1.05 0.61 -17.62
N TRP A 183 -0.44 -0.58 -17.75
CA TRP A 183 0.24 -1.24 -16.65
C TRP A 183 1.45 -0.44 -16.14
N PHE A 184 2.30 0.08 -17.03
CA PHE A 184 3.44 0.93 -16.64
C PHE A 184 3.01 2.25 -15.95
N SER A 185 1.78 2.69 -16.21
CA SER A 185 1.19 3.88 -15.58
C SER A 185 0.42 3.58 -14.28
N LYS A 186 0.24 2.30 -13.94
CA LYS A 186 -0.58 1.88 -12.79
C LYS A 186 0.32 1.68 -11.57
N GLU A 187 -0.14 2.16 -10.43
CA GLU A 187 0.53 1.93 -9.14
C GLU A 187 0.55 0.43 -8.81
N ILE A 188 1.68 0.00 -8.24
CA ILE A 188 1.89 -1.39 -7.83
C ILE A 188 1.73 -1.47 -6.31
N PRO A 189 0.67 -2.11 -5.78
CA PRO A 189 0.42 -2.16 -4.34
C PRO A 189 1.57 -2.79 -3.53
N SER A 190 2.20 -3.85 -4.06
CA SER A 190 3.37 -4.49 -3.43
C SER A 190 4.62 -3.62 -3.45
N PHE A 191 4.63 -2.54 -4.24
CA PHE A 191 5.77 -1.64 -4.40
C PHE A 191 5.48 -0.23 -3.88
N GLY A 192 4.84 -0.13 -2.71
CA GLY A 192 4.53 1.16 -2.07
C GLY A 192 3.56 2.04 -2.86
N TYR A 193 2.76 1.43 -3.74
CA TYR A 193 1.87 2.14 -4.67
C TYR A 193 2.62 3.14 -5.54
N LEU A 194 3.81 2.77 -6.02
CA LEU A 194 4.53 3.50 -7.05
C LEU A 194 4.20 2.89 -8.40
N ALA A 195 4.00 3.73 -9.41
CA ALA A 195 3.90 3.28 -10.78
C ALA A 195 5.31 3.05 -11.38
N PRO A 196 5.50 2.06 -12.27
CA PRO A 196 6.77 1.88 -12.98
C PRO A 196 7.33 3.15 -13.63
N LEU A 197 6.46 4.00 -14.19
CA LEU A 197 6.86 5.30 -14.77
C LEU A 197 7.34 6.33 -13.76
N GLU A 198 6.96 6.20 -12.49
CA GLU A 198 7.49 7.02 -11.41
C GLU A 198 8.84 6.48 -10.97
N ILE A 199 8.96 5.15 -10.83
CA ILE A 199 10.19 4.47 -10.42
C ILE A 199 11.35 4.80 -11.35
N VAL A 200 11.14 4.74 -12.67
CA VAL A 200 12.22 4.95 -13.65
C VAL A 200 12.80 6.38 -13.61
N LYS A 201 12.07 7.36 -13.07
CA LYS A 201 12.52 8.76 -12.91
C LYS A 201 13.46 8.97 -11.73
N LEU A 202 13.55 7.99 -10.83
CA LEU A 202 14.39 8.08 -9.63
C LEU A 202 15.85 7.81 -9.95
N VAL A 203 16.74 8.17 -9.01
CA VAL A 203 18.16 7.81 -9.10
C VAL A 203 18.29 6.28 -9.09
N ASN A 204 18.97 5.72 -10.10
CA ASN A 204 19.02 4.27 -10.37
C ASN A 204 17.64 3.63 -10.62
N GLY A 205 16.64 4.42 -11.04
CA GLY A 205 15.25 4.00 -11.27
C GLY A 205 15.11 2.77 -12.18
N GLU A 206 15.91 2.70 -13.24
CA GLU A 206 15.88 1.53 -14.13
C GLU A 206 16.31 0.25 -13.41
N ASN A 207 17.35 0.29 -12.57
CA ASN A 207 17.81 -0.89 -11.82
C ASN A 207 16.80 -1.30 -10.75
N ILE A 208 16.12 -0.34 -10.13
CA ILE A 208 15.01 -0.61 -9.22
C ILE A 208 13.92 -1.37 -9.97
N LEU A 209 13.53 -0.88 -11.14
CA LEU A 209 12.49 -1.50 -11.94
C LEU A 209 12.94 -2.89 -12.45
N ARG A 210 14.18 -3.07 -12.91
CA ARG A 210 14.72 -4.41 -13.28
C ARG A 210 14.66 -5.39 -12.11
N SER A 211 15.05 -4.95 -10.90
CA SER A 211 14.93 -5.77 -9.69
C SER A 211 13.49 -6.21 -9.45
N PHE A 212 12.54 -5.27 -9.52
CA PHE A 212 11.12 -5.59 -9.38
C PHE A 212 10.62 -6.56 -10.46
N MET A 213 11.02 -6.38 -11.72
CA MET A 213 10.64 -7.27 -12.82
C MET A 213 11.12 -8.71 -12.59
N MET A 214 12.30 -8.91 -12.00
CA MET A 214 12.81 -10.23 -11.65
C MET A 214 12.00 -10.94 -10.56
N ASP A 215 11.31 -10.18 -9.70
CA ASP A 215 10.44 -10.72 -8.65
C ASP A 215 9.04 -11.11 -9.15
N ILE A 216 8.67 -10.70 -10.38
CA ILE A 216 7.40 -11.11 -10.98
C ILE A 216 7.54 -12.56 -11.46
N THR A 217 7.03 -13.49 -10.66
CA THR A 217 6.93 -14.90 -11.02
C THR A 217 5.83 -15.11 -12.06
N VAL A 218 6.16 -15.84 -13.13
CA VAL A 218 5.24 -16.29 -14.19
C VAL A 218 4.62 -17.63 -13.81
#